data_AF-A0A1F9NB93-F1
#
_entry.id   AF-A0A1F9NB93-F1
#
_cell.length_a   1.000
_cell.length_b   1.000
_cell.length_c   1.000
_cell.angle_alpha   90.00
_cell.angle_beta   90.00
_cell.angle_gamma   90.00
#
_symmetry.space_group_name_H-M   'P 1'
#
loop_
_entity.id
_entity.type
_entity.pdbx_description
1 polymer ?
#
loop_
_entity_poly.entity_id
_entity_poly.type
_entity_poly.pdbx_seq_one_letter_code
_entity_poly.pdbx_strand_id
1 'polypeptide(L)'
;MPHSREVGPSCSACSKGYVGRGVVAEVLTLDDDLRSLIHQGKPAAALQARAQEKGFLTMLDNGRELVERGITNAAEVERVVSPLDVVRTDQAAPV
;
A
#
# COMPACT_ATOMS: atom_id res chain seq x y z
N MET A 1 19.04 1.21 -4.58
CA MET A 1 19.20 -0.23 -4.86
C MET A 1 17.88 -0.70 -5.46
N PRO A 2 17.80 -1.22 -6.70
CA PRO A 2 16.51 -1.48 -7.35
C PRO A 2 15.86 -2.73 -6.75
N HIS A 3 14.55 -2.65 -6.50
CA HIS A 3 13.73 -3.63 -5.77
C HIS A 3 13.36 -4.90 -6.58
N SER A 4 14.19 -5.30 -7.54
CA SER A 4 13.95 -6.48 -8.38
C SER A 4 14.38 -7.76 -7.67
N ARG A 5 13.59 -8.22 -6.69
CA ARG A 5 13.61 -9.63 -6.29
C ARG A 5 12.88 -10.42 -7.38
N GLU A 6 13.65 -10.95 -8.31
CA GLU A 6 13.14 -11.68 -9.48
C GLU A 6 12.35 -12.93 -9.07
N VAL A 7 11.35 -13.27 -9.88
CA VAL A 7 10.60 -14.51 -9.74
C VAL A 7 11.54 -15.69 -9.98
N GLY A 8 11.63 -16.59 -9.02
CA GLY A 8 12.44 -17.80 -9.16
C GLY A 8 11.96 -18.69 -10.34
N PRO A 9 12.82 -19.58 -10.84
CA PRO A 9 12.45 -20.51 -11.91
C PRO A 9 11.25 -21.37 -11.50
N SER A 10 10.46 -21.80 -12.49
CA SER A 10 9.34 -22.71 -12.22
C SER A 10 9.84 -24.09 -11.78
N CYS A 11 9.21 -24.63 -10.74
CA CYS A 11 9.38 -25.99 -10.25
C CYS A 11 8.03 -26.71 -10.17
N SER A 12 8.05 -28.02 -9.87
CA SER A 12 6.85 -28.87 -9.76
C SER A 12 5.84 -28.43 -8.69
N ALA A 13 6.28 -27.63 -7.70
CA ALA A 13 5.46 -27.16 -6.59
C ALA A 13 4.89 -25.75 -6.78
N CYS A 14 5.25 -25.04 -7.85
CA CYS A 14 4.86 -23.64 -8.05
C CYS A 14 4.13 -23.43 -9.39
N SER A 15 3.38 -22.34 -9.47
CA SER A 15 2.82 -21.85 -10.72
C SER A 15 3.60 -20.61 -11.14
N LYS A 16 4.46 -20.75 -12.16
CA LYS A 16 5.30 -19.66 -12.71
C LYS A 16 6.18 -18.99 -11.65
N GLY A 17 6.74 -19.75 -10.72
CA GLY A 17 7.59 -19.23 -9.65
C GLY A 17 6.85 -18.64 -8.45
N TYR A 18 5.51 -18.77 -8.40
CA TYR A 18 4.69 -18.35 -7.26
C TYR A 18 3.99 -19.52 -6.59
N VAL A 19 3.79 -19.41 -5.27
CA VAL A 19 3.01 -20.35 -4.46
C VAL A 19 2.04 -19.57 -3.59
N GLY A 20 0.75 -19.91 -3.65
CA GLY A 20 -0.28 -19.25 -2.86
C GLY A 20 -0.65 -17.84 -3.33
N ARG A 21 -1.33 -17.10 -2.46
CA ARG A 21 -1.76 -15.72 -2.67
C ARG A 21 -1.60 -14.95 -1.36
N GLY A 22 -1.05 -13.75 -1.44
CA GLY A 22 -1.02 -12.78 -0.34
C GLY A 22 -2.12 -11.73 -0.49
N VAL A 23 -2.34 -10.95 0.56
CA VAL A 23 -3.28 -9.82 0.56
C VAL A 23 -2.46 -8.53 0.58
N VAL A 24 -2.77 -7.63 -0.35
CA VAL A 24 -2.43 -6.20 -0.24
C VAL A 24 -3.70 -5.49 0.21
N ALA A 25 -3.62 -4.69 1.28
CA ALA A 25 -4.79 -4.04 1.84
C ALA A 25 -4.49 -2.64 2.36
N GLU A 26 -5.56 -1.84 2.38
CA GLU A 26 -5.62 -0.52 2.97
C GLU A 26 -6.80 -0.52 3.95
N VAL A 27 -6.53 -0.22 5.22
CA VAL A 27 -7.52 -0.33 6.30
C VAL A 27 -7.62 0.99 7.04
N LEU A 28 -8.70 1.73 6.77
CA LEU A 28 -8.98 2.99 7.45
C LEU A 28 -9.81 2.71 8.70
N THR A 29 -9.20 2.84 9.87
CA THR A 29 -9.92 2.69 11.14
C THR A 29 -10.65 3.98 11.48
N LEU A 30 -11.96 3.90 11.64
CA LEU A 30 -12.80 5.06 11.93
C LEU A 30 -12.80 5.40 13.43
N ASP A 31 -11.97 6.36 13.82
CA ASP A 31 -11.91 6.95 15.16
C ASP A 31 -12.81 8.19 15.33
N ASP A 32 -12.83 8.76 16.54
CA ASP A 32 -13.71 9.87 16.87
C ASP A 32 -13.38 11.18 16.12
N ASP A 33 -12.12 11.40 15.75
CA ASP A 33 -11.74 12.57 14.96
C ASP A 33 -12.27 12.46 13.54
N LEU A 34 -12.05 11.31 12.90
CA LEU A 34 -12.55 11.03 11.56
C LEU A 34 -14.08 11.03 11.53
N ARG A 35 -14.74 10.49 12.57
CA ARG A 35 -16.20 10.60 12.73
C ARG A 35 -16.62 12.05 12.78
N SER A 36 -15.96 12.88 13.59
CA SER A 36 -16.29 14.30 13.71
C SER A 36 -16.16 15.03 12.36
N LEU A 37 -15.09 14.78 11.60
CA LEU A 37 -14.90 15.35 10.26
C LEU A 37 -16.01 14.92 9.28
N ILE A 38 -16.43 13.66 9.33
CA ILE A 38 -17.56 13.13 8.53
C ILE A 38 -18.87 13.83 8.91
N HIS A 39 -19.17 13.93 10.21
CA HIS A 39 -20.41 14.58 10.68
C HIS A 39 -20.47 16.07 10.28
N GLN A 40 -19.32 16.72 10.20
CA GLN A 40 -19.20 18.10 9.74
C GLN A 40 -19.22 18.26 8.21
N GLY A 41 -19.33 17.18 7.44
CA GLY A 41 -19.33 17.22 5.98
C GLY A 41 -18.02 17.74 5.39
N LYS A 42 -16.88 17.51 6.05
CA LYS A 42 -15.58 17.97 5.58
C LYS A 42 -15.17 17.27 4.27
N PRO A 43 -14.40 17.93 3.39
CA PRO A 43 -13.95 17.32 2.14
C PRO A 43 -13.03 16.13 2.40
N ALA A 44 -13.02 15.16 1.47
CA ALA A 44 -12.21 13.95 1.58
C ALA A 44 -10.71 14.21 1.86
N ALA A 45 -10.15 15.30 1.31
CA ALA A 45 -8.77 15.71 1.56
C ALA A 45 -8.48 15.96 3.05
N ALA A 46 -9.46 16.50 3.80
CA ALA A 46 -9.30 16.71 5.24
C ALA A 46 -9.32 15.38 6.03
N LEU A 47 -10.13 14.40 5.58
CA LEU A 47 -10.15 13.07 6.16
C LEU A 47 -8.84 12.34 5.88
N GLN A 48 -8.33 12.44 4.64
CA GLN A 48 -7.06 11.84 4.23
C GLN A 48 -5.88 12.41 5.02
N ALA A 49 -5.80 13.73 5.18
CA ALA A 49 -4.76 14.36 6.00
C ALA A 49 -4.79 13.83 7.45
N ARG A 50 -5.98 13.78 8.08
CA ARG A 50 -6.12 13.25 9.44
C ARG A 50 -5.78 11.76 9.53
N ALA A 51 -6.11 10.97 8.51
CA ALA A 51 -5.75 9.56 8.45
C ALA A 51 -4.22 9.37 8.35
N GLN A 52 -3.56 10.16 7.50
CA GLN A 52 -2.10 10.14 7.34
C GLN A 52 -1.37 10.50 8.65
N GLU A 53 -1.83 11.53 9.35
CA GLU A 53 -1.31 11.91 10.68
C GLU A 53 -1.34 10.75 11.68
N LYS A 54 -2.29 9.81 11.51
CA LYS A 54 -2.47 8.65 12.39
C LYS A 54 -1.81 7.37 11.87
N GLY A 55 -0.93 7.49 10.87
CA GLY A 55 -0.18 6.34 10.34
C GLY A 55 -1.00 5.45 9.41
N PHE A 56 -2.04 5.98 8.76
CA PHE A 56 -2.76 5.27 7.73
C PHE A 56 -1.83 4.89 6.57
N LEU A 57 -1.79 3.59 6.24
CA LEU A 57 -1.00 3.05 5.16
C LEU A 57 -1.89 2.76 3.96
N THR A 58 -1.47 3.23 2.80
CA THR A 58 -2.15 2.94 1.54
C THR A 58 -1.87 1.52 1.06
N MET A 59 -2.63 1.03 0.08
CA MET A 59 -2.31 -0.23 -0.60
C MET A 59 -0.91 -0.23 -1.20
N LEU A 60 -0.43 0.93 -1.66
CA LEU A 60 0.92 1.06 -2.22
C LEU A 60 1.99 0.93 -1.13
N ASP A 61 1.78 1.57 0.02
CA ASP A 61 2.70 1.46 1.16
C ASP A 61 2.76 0.01 1.67
N ASN A 62 1.60 -0.64 1.82
CA ASN A 62 1.53 -2.06 2.20
C ASN A 62 2.19 -2.97 1.15
N GLY A 63 1.95 -2.71 -0.14
CA GLY A 63 2.60 -3.43 -1.24
C GLY A 63 4.13 -3.33 -1.19
N ARG A 64 4.67 -2.12 -0.95
CA ARG A 64 6.12 -1.91 -0.77
C ARG A 64 6.66 -2.71 0.41
N GLU A 65 5.98 -2.66 1.55
CA GLU A 65 6.38 -3.43 2.75
C GLU A 65 6.41 -4.95 2.47
N LEU A 66 5.42 -5.49 1.75
CA LEU A 66 5.38 -6.91 1.39
C LEU A 66 6.53 -7.32 0.45
N VAL A 67 6.96 -6.42 -0.44
CA VAL A 67 8.14 -6.62 -1.30
C VAL A 67 9.42 -6.61 -0.46
N GLU A 68 9.57 -5.64 0.43
CA GLU A 68 10.72 -5.54 1.34
C GLU A 68 10.84 -6.79 2.23
N ARG A 69 9.71 -7.32 2.68
CA ARG A 69 9.61 -8.57 3.46
C ARG A 69 9.82 -9.84 2.61
N GLY A 70 9.89 -9.73 1.29
CA GLY A 70 10.07 -10.86 0.38
C GLY A 70 8.86 -11.79 0.25
N ILE A 71 7.66 -11.29 0.60
CA ILE A 71 6.40 -12.05 0.48
C ILE A 71 5.90 -12.03 -0.97
N THR A 72 6.12 -10.93 -1.67
CA THR A 72 5.82 -10.75 -3.09
C THR A 72 6.97 -9.99 -3.78
N ASN A 73 6.85 -9.70 -5.06
CA ASN A 73 7.82 -8.89 -5.81
C ASN A 73 7.18 -7.60 -6.34
N ALA A 74 8.04 -6.67 -6.76
CA ALA A 74 7.63 -5.38 -7.29
C ALA A 74 6.66 -5.53 -8.48
N ALA A 75 6.99 -6.41 -9.43
CA ALA A 75 6.18 -6.60 -10.64
C ALA A 75 4.74 -7.02 -10.32
N GLU A 76 4.52 -7.88 -9.31
CA GLU A 76 3.18 -8.27 -8.89
C GLU A 76 2.43 -7.14 -8.18
N VAL A 77 3.10 -6.33 -7.36
CA VAL A 77 2.47 -5.16 -6.73
C VAL A 77 2.10 -4.12 -7.77
N GLU A 78 2.99 -3.83 -8.72
CA GLU A 78 2.73 -2.87 -9.80
C GLU A 78 1.58 -3.33 -10.70
N ARG A 79 1.47 -4.64 -10.93
CA ARG A 79 0.39 -5.24 -11.73
C ARG A 79 -0.99 -5.09 -11.09
N VAL A 80 -1.09 -5.12 -9.76
CA VAL A 80 -2.40 -5.14 -9.05
C VAL A 80 -2.75 -3.85 -8.33
N VAL A 81 -1.78 -3.00 -8.01
CA VAL A 81 -1.98 -1.76 -7.25
C VAL A 81 -1.73 -0.54 -8.11
N SER A 82 -0.45 -0.22 -8.34
CA SER A 82 0.04 0.98 -9.02
C SER A 82 1.56 0.90 -9.13
N PRO A 83 2.22 1.61 -10.07
CA PRO A 83 3.68 1.65 -10.13
C PRO A 83 4.32 2.06 -8.80
N LEU A 84 5.41 1.39 -8.40
CA LEU A 84 6.07 1.63 -7.11
C LEU A 84 6.90 2.90 -7.10
N ASP A 85 7.17 3.50 -8.26
CA ASP A 85 7.92 4.75 -8.44
C ASP A 85 7.04 6.00 -8.43
N VAL A 86 5.71 5.85 -8.26
CA VAL A 86 4.81 7.00 -8.14
C VAL A 86 5.21 7.84 -6.93
N VAL A 87 5.67 9.06 -7.21
CA VAL A 87 5.90 10.09 -6.20
C VAL A 87 4.53 10.54 -5.71
N ARG A 88 4.30 10.37 -4.41
CA ARG A 88 3.09 10.80 -3.72
C ARG A 88 2.94 12.32 -3.82
N THR A 89 2.05 12.79 -4.69
CA THR A 89 1.69 14.21 -4.79
C THR A 89 0.79 14.68 -3.64
N ASP A 90 0.38 13.77 -2.74
CA ASP A 90 -0.43 14.02 -1.55
C ASP A 90 0.41 14.15 -0.25
N GLN A 91 1.75 14.16 -0.32
CA GLN A 91 2.56 14.47 0.84
C GLN A 91 2.41 15.95 1.21
N ALA A 92 1.50 16.22 2.15
CA ALA A 92 1.55 17.45 2.92
C ALA A 92 2.95 17.55 3.56
N ALA A 93 3.57 18.72 3.39
CA ALA A 93 4.86 19.07 3.95
C ALA A 93 4.94 18.72 5.45
N PRO A 94 6.14 18.40 5.98
CA PRO A 94 6.30 18.31 7.43
C PRO A 94 5.90 19.65 8.05
N VAL A 95 5.05 19.58 9.08
CA VAL A 95 4.76 20.71 9.99
C VAL A 95 6.05 21.11 10.69
#